data_AF-A0A1A9LG80-F1
#
_entry.id   AF-A0A1A9LG80-F1
#
_cell.length_a   1.000
_cell.length_b   1.000
_cell.length_c   1.000
_cell.angle_alpha   90.00
_cell.angle_beta   90.00
_cell.angle_gamma   90.00
#
_symmetry.space_group_name_H-M   'P 1'
#
loop_
_entity.id
_entity.type
_entity.pdbx_description
1 polymer ?
#
loop_
_entity_poly.entity_id
_entity_poly.type
_entity_poly.pdbx_seq_one_letter_code
_entity_poly.pdbx_strand_id
1 'polypeptide(L)'
;MRILTFLLIFSTSLGYSQTAEYGKLTKKSEYKIYLTRTGDTLKVGDTLTVGIPTSDLGFTYISQGGQRVSNTLSDKKVIVDKLKTYGNKSSGYKLYAHFKGYGLLPVLIDYDIALELGEIKNTNIKITREQAIAKLKEAKELLDLEVITLAEYEKLKTELTPLIMN
;
A
#
# COMPACT_ATOMS: atom_id res chain seq x y z
N MET A 1 -51.90 -23.56 -26.01
CA MET A 1 -50.46 -23.50 -26.36
C MET A 1 -49.70 -22.95 -25.16
N ARG A 2 -48.94 -23.80 -24.46
CA ARG A 2 -48.09 -23.40 -23.32
C ARG A 2 -46.77 -22.86 -23.86
N ILE A 3 -46.52 -21.57 -23.69
CA ILE A 3 -45.23 -20.97 -23.99
C ILE A 3 -44.30 -21.31 -22.83
N LEU A 4 -43.31 -22.17 -23.11
CA LEU A 4 -42.27 -22.56 -22.18
C LEU A 4 -41.18 -21.47 -22.21
N THR A 5 -41.26 -20.53 -21.28
CA THR A 5 -40.23 -19.49 -21.12
C THR A 5 -38.99 -20.09 -20.47
N PHE A 6 -37.96 -20.35 -21.25
CA PHE A 6 -36.64 -20.74 -20.75
C PHE A 6 -35.96 -19.50 -20.16
N LEU A 7 -36.00 -19.36 -18.83
CA LEU A 7 -35.28 -18.32 -18.11
C LEU A 7 -33.80 -18.71 -18.04
N LEU A 8 -32.99 -18.13 -18.95
CA LEU A 8 -31.54 -18.26 -18.93
C LEU A 8 -30.99 -17.47 -17.73
N ILE A 9 -30.80 -18.15 -16.59
CA ILE A 9 -30.14 -17.56 -15.42
C ILE A 9 -28.66 -17.43 -15.77
N PHE A 10 -28.25 -16.25 -16.22
CA PHE A 10 -26.85 -15.90 -16.41
C PHE A 10 -26.23 -15.77 -15.01
N SER A 11 -25.69 -16.88 -14.49
CA SER A 11 -24.90 -16.90 -13.27
C SER A 11 -23.62 -16.11 -13.54
N THR A 12 -23.63 -14.81 -13.23
CA THR A 12 -22.42 -14.00 -13.18
C THR A 12 -21.49 -14.64 -12.15
N SER A 13 -20.44 -15.31 -12.61
CA SER A 13 -19.32 -15.67 -11.75
C SER A 13 -18.69 -14.37 -11.28
N LEU A 14 -19.00 -13.98 -10.04
CA LEU A 14 -18.27 -12.92 -9.34
C LEU A 14 -16.81 -13.37 -9.29
N GLY A 15 -15.99 -12.80 -10.17
CA GLY A 15 -14.57 -13.11 -10.27
C GLY A 15 -13.88 -12.81 -8.94
N TYR A 16 -13.56 -13.87 -8.19
CA TYR A 16 -12.71 -13.83 -7.01
C TYR A 16 -11.27 -13.48 -7.42
N SER A 17 -11.00 -12.18 -7.58
CA SER A 17 -9.64 -11.61 -7.75
C SER A 17 -9.56 -10.16 -7.27
N GLN A 18 -10.33 -9.79 -6.23
CA GLN A 18 -10.42 -8.39 -5.81
C GLN A 18 -9.38 -8.00 -4.76
N THR A 19 -9.08 -8.88 -3.81
CA THR A 19 -8.22 -8.55 -2.65
C THR A 19 -7.14 -9.60 -2.44
N ALA A 20 -5.89 -9.16 -2.35
CA ALA A 20 -4.76 -9.93 -1.83
C ALA A 20 -4.50 -9.57 -0.36
N GLU A 21 -3.88 -10.47 0.40
CA GLU A 21 -3.55 -10.23 1.81
C GLU A 21 -2.11 -10.67 2.09
N TYR A 22 -1.39 -9.84 2.84
CA TYR A 22 -0.04 -10.14 3.31
C TYR A 22 0.01 -11.51 3.98
N GLY A 23 1.03 -12.30 3.67
CA GLY A 23 1.21 -13.65 4.22
C GLY A 23 0.28 -14.73 3.66
N LYS A 24 -0.74 -14.39 2.84
CA LYS A 24 -1.69 -15.36 2.24
C LYS A 24 -1.56 -15.49 0.73
N LEU A 25 -0.43 -15.07 0.16
CA LEU A 25 -0.17 -15.10 -1.28
C LEU A 25 0.29 -16.50 -1.74
N THR A 26 -0.49 -17.17 -2.58
CA THR A 26 -0.25 -18.58 -2.96
C THR A 26 0.00 -18.82 -4.45
N LYS A 27 -0.22 -17.82 -5.31
CA LYS A 27 -0.04 -17.90 -6.75
C LYS A 27 0.21 -16.53 -7.38
N LYS A 28 0.69 -16.53 -8.63
CA LYS A 28 0.73 -15.33 -9.48
C LYS A 28 -0.70 -14.95 -9.87
N SER A 29 -1.11 -13.72 -9.58
CA SER A 29 -2.44 -13.18 -9.92
C SER A 29 -2.41 -11.65 -9.87
N GLU A 30 -3.41 -11.02 -10.47
CA GLU A 30 -3.63 -9.57 -10.42
C GLU A 30 -4.76 -9.25 -9.43
N TYR A 31 -4.64 -8.12 -8.74
CA TYR A 31 -5.56 -7.73 -7.67
C TYR A 31 -5.93 -6.25 -7.79
N LYS A 32 -7.06 -5.86 -7.19
CA LYS A 32 -7.47 -4.45 -7.09
C LYS A 32 -7.10 -3.82 -5.76
N ILE A 33 -7.09 -4.63 -4.71
CA ILE A 33 -6.86 -4.25 -3.32
C ILE A 33 -5.82 -5.19 -2.73
N TYR A 34 -4.98 -4.66 -1.85
CA TYR A 34 -4.05 -5.43 -1.05
C TYR A 34 -4.14 -5.01 0.42
N LEU A 35 -4.41 -5.98 1.29
CA LEU A 35 -4.33 -5.82 2.74
C LEU A 35 -2.88 -6.05 3.16
N THR A 36 -2.27 -4.98 3.64
CA THR A 36 -0.85 -4.92 4.03
C THR A 36 -0.61 -5.59 5.39
N ARG A 37 0.65 -5.81 5.74
CA ARG A 37 1.06 -6.35 7.05
C ARG A 37 0.52 -5.53 8.24
N THR A 38 0.34 -4.23 8.09
CA THR A 38 -0.14 -3.32 9.15
C THR A 38 -1.67 -3.23 9.21
N GLY A 39 -2.40 -3.95 8.36
CA GLY A 39 -3.86 -3.87 8.28
C GLY A 39 -4.37 -2.72 7.39
N ASP A 40 -3.48 -1.93 6.80
CA ASP A 40 -3.83 -0.91 5.82
C ASP A 40 -4.17 -1.51 4.46
N THR A 41 -4.84 -0.73 3.63
CA THR A 41 -5.15 -1.14 2.25
C THR A 41 -4.36 -0.31 1.25
N LEU A 42 -3.70 -1.01 0.32
CA LEU A 42 -3.21 -0.45 -0.94
C LEU A 42 -4.20 -0.79 -2.05
N LYS A 43 -4.53 0.18 -2.91
CA LYS A 43 -5.47 0.00 -4.02
C LYS A 43 -4.86 0.46 -5.33
N VAL A 44 -5.32 -0.13 -6.43
CA VAL A 44 -5.10 0.44 -7.76
C VAL A 44 -5.73 1.84 -7.80
N GLY A 45 -4.95 2.81 -8.28
CA GLY A 45 -5.29 4.24 -8.27
C GLY A 45 -4.69 5.01 -7.09
N ASP A 46 -4.17 4.34 -6.06
CA ASP A 46 -3.50 5.03 -4.96
C ASP A 46 -2.22 5.72 -5.42
N THR A 47 -1.89 6.82 -4.75
CA THR A 47 -0.64 7.55 -4.97
C THR A 47 0.40 7.13 -3.93
N LEU A 48 1.58 6.74 -4.40
CA LEU A 48 2.76 6.49 -3.58
C LEU A 48 3.76 7.61 -3.80
N THR A 49 4.46 8.03 -2.75
CA THR A 49 5.63 8.89 -2.87
C THR A 49 6.87 8.01 -2.85
N VAL A 50 7.72 8.14 -3.86
CA VAL A 50 9.00 7.43 -3.88
C VAL A 50 9.94 8.13 -2.89
N GLY A 51 10.56 7.34 -2.01
CA GLY A 51 11.51 7.82 -1.02
C GLY A 51 12.92 7.92 -1.57
N ILE A 52 13.89 7.52 -0.76
CA ILE A 52 15.32 7.57 -1.11
C ILE A 52 15.80 6.13 -1.35
N PRO A 53 16.69 5.88 -2.32
CA PRO A 53 17.24 4.56 -2.54
C PRO A 53 18.01 4.04 -1.33
N THR A 54 17.93 2.73 -1.08
CA THR A 54 18.68 2.04 -0.02
C THR A 54 20.13 1.72 -0.41
N SER A 55 20.54 2.02 -1.65
CA SER A 55 21.89 1.76 -2.14
C SER A 55 22.39 2.88 -3.05
N ASP A 56 23.71 3.05 -3.12
CA ASP A 56 24.36 4.02 -4.00
C ASP A 56 24.14 3.71 -5.49
N LEU A 57 23.75 2.47 -5.82
CA LEU A 57 23.46 2.01 -7.17
C LEU A 57 21.99 2.27 -7.60
N GLY A 58 21.22 2.99 -6.78
CA GLY A 58 19.80 3.26 -7.00
C GLY A 58 18.89 2.39 -6.13
N PHE A 59 17.61 2.35 -6.48
CA PHE A 59 16.60 1.68 -5.68
C PHE A 59 16.75 0.16 -5.74
N THR A 60 16.80 -0.49 -4.59
CA THR A 60 17.00 -1.95 -4.51
C THR A 60 15.69 -2.70 -4.77
N TYR A 61 14.54 -2.11 -4.40
CA TYR A 61 13.22 -2.73 -4.42
C TYR A 61 12.27 -2.09 -5.43
N ILE A 62 12.80 -1.22 -6.28
CA ILE A 62 12.10 -0.61 -7.40
C ILE A 62 12.89 -0.87 -8.68
N SER A 63 12.25 -1.49 -9.68
CA SER A 63 12.92 -1.94 -10.90
C SER A 63 12.07 -1.76 -12.16
N GLN A 64 12.73 -1.60 -13.31
CA GLN A 64 12.10 -1.57 -14.62
C GLN A 64 12.86 -2.52 -15.55
N GLY A 65 12.17 -3.47 -16.17
CA GLY A 65 12.82 -4.45 -17.06
C GLY A 65 13.90 -5.31 -16.38
N GLY A 66 13.80 -5.53 -15.06
CA GLY A 66 14.78 -6.28 -14.28
C GLY A 66 16.01 -5.47 -13.84
N GLN A 67 16.08 -4.17 -14.16
CA GLN A 67 17.14 -3.27 -13.72
C GLN A 67 16.64 -2.33 -12.63
N ARG A 68 17.51 -1.96 -11.69
CA ARG A 68 17.20 -0.97 -10.65
C ARG A 68 16.89 0.38 -11.29
N VAL A 69 15.91 1.09 -10.75
CA VAL A 69 15.65 2.47 -11.19
C VAL A 69 16.62 3.44 -10.54
N SER A 70 16.94 4.52 -11.26
CA SER A 70 17.84 5.58 -10.81
C SER A 70 17.27 6.37 -9.64
N ASN A 71 18.15 6.94 -8.82
CA ASN A 71 17.84 7.90 -7.75
C ASN A 71 17.05 9.15 -8.23
N THR A 72 17.00 9.42 -9.54
CA THR A 72 16.17 10.49 -10.13
C THR A 72 14.67 10.29 -9.92
N LEU A 73 14.24 9.11 -9.46
CA LEU A 73 12.85 8.83 -9.09
C LEU A 73 12.51 9.32 -7.67
N SER A 74 13.50 9.67 -6.84
CA SER A 74 13.27 10.15 -5.47
C SER A 74 12.30 11.33 -5.42
N ASP A 75 11.48 11.36 -4.36
CA ASP A 75 10.46 12.37 -4.07
C ASP A 75 9.34 12.51 -5.12
N LYS A 76 9.33 11.68 -6.17
CA LYS A 76 8.24 11.69 -7.14
C LYS A 76 7.01 10.98 -6.60
N LYS A 77 5.84 11.54 -6.94
CA LYS A 77 4.54 10.88 -6.70
C LYS A 77 4.18 10.01 -7.91
N VAL A 78 3.85 8.75 -7.65
CA VAL A 78 3.50 7.76 -8.67
C VAL A 78 2.14 7.16 -8.38
N ILE A 79 1.36 6.89 -9.42
CA ILE A 79 0.02 6.31 -9.30
C ILE A 79 0.13 4.81 -9.56
N VAL A 80 -0.39 4.01 -8.63
CA VAL A 80 -0.44 2.56 -8.77
C VAL A 80 -1.43 2.20 -9.87
N ASP A 81 -0.97 1.61 -10.96
CA ASP A 81 -1.84 1.20 -12.07
C ASP A 81 -2.21 -0.29 -12.02
N LYS A 82 -1.45 -1.10 -11.29
CA LYS A 82 -1.68 -2.53 -11.14
C LYS A 82 -1.06 -3.08 -9.86
N LEU A 83 -1.76 -4.03 -9.23
CA LEU A 83 -1.22 -4.86 -8.17
C LEU A 83 -1.11 -6.30 -8.68
N LYS A 84 0.07 -6.90 -8.55
CA LYS A 84 0.32 -8.23 -9.08
C LYS A 84 1.31 -9.00 -8.24
N THR A 85 1.06 -10.29 -8.06
CA THR A 85 1.99 -11.17 -7.35
C THR A 85 3.00 -11.81 -8.27
N TYR A 86 4.26 -11.83 -7.81
CA TYR A 86 5.40 -12.48 -8.46
C TYR A 86 6.07 -13.44 -7.48
N GLY A 87 6.86 -14.37 -8.00
CA GLY A 87 7.51 -15.43 -7.22
C GLY A 87 7.14 -16.83 -7.69
N ASN A 88 7.38 -17.82 -6.84
CA ASN A 88 7.13 -19.24 -7.12
C ASN A 88 6.87 -20.01 -5.81
N LYS A 89 6.51 -21.29 -5.90
CA LYS A 89 6.20 -22.12 -4.73
C LYS A 89 7.38 -22.30 -3.77
N SER A 90 8.62 -22.28 -4.26
CA SER A 90 9.82 -22.52 -3.45
C SER A 90 10.30 -21.27 -2.71
N SER A 91 10.18 -20.09 -3.32
CA SER A 91 10.63 -18.81 -2.72
C SER A 91 9.49 -18.00 -2.11
N GLY A 92 8.25 -18.48 -2.21
CA GLY A 92 7.06 -17.72 -1.88
C GLY A 92 6.66 -16.71 -2.95
N TYR A 93 5.50 -16.09 -2.73
CA TYR A 93 4.97 -15.02 -3.57
C TYR A 93 4.98 -13.70 -2.82
N LYS A 94 5.29 -12.62 -3.54
CA LYS A 94 5.28 -11.24 -3.04
C LYS A 94 4.35 -10.40 -3.89
N LEU A 95 3.77 -9.36 -3.31
CA LEU A 95 2.96 -8.39 -4.04
C LEU A 95 3.84 -7.28 -4.58
N TYR A 96 3.68 -6.98 -5.86
CA TYR A 96 4.29 -5.84 -6.53
C TYR A 96 3.22 -4.82 -6.87
N ALA A 97 3.51 -3.55 -6.55
CA ALA A 97 2.79 -2.40 -7.06
C ALA A 97 3.46 -1.93 -8.36
N HIS A 98 2.66 -1.70 -9.38
CA HIS A 98 3.13 -1.20 -10.66
C HIS A 98 2.76 0.27 -10.80
N PHE A 99 3.61 1.03 -11.47
CA PHE A 99 3.23 2.31 -12.05
C PHE A 99 3.83 2.45 -13.45
N LYS A 100 3.25 3.35 -14.24
CA LYS A 100 3.77 3.67 -15.57
C LYS A 100 5.14 4.34 -15.46
N GLY A 101 6.16 3.62 -15.90
CA GLY A 101 7.53 4.13 -15.98
C GLY A 101 7.78 5.01 -17.21
N TYR A 102 9.06 5.16 -17.54
CA TYR A 102 9.47 5.78 -18.79
C TYR A 102 9.29 4.76 -19.94
N GLY A 103 8.47 5.09 -20.94
CA GLY A 103 8.25 4.23 -22.12
C GLY A 103 7.26 3.08 -21.91
N LEU A 104 7.49 1.96 -22.59
CA LEU A 104 6.51 0.86 -22.72
C LEU A 104 6.46 -0.11 -21.51
N LEU A 105 7.52 -0.16 -20.70
CA LEU A 105 7.64 -1.12 -19.59
C LEU A 105 7.16 -0.50 -18.27
N PRO A 106 6.38 -1.22 -17.43
CA PRO A 106 6.02 -0.73 -16.11
C PRO A 106 7.23 -0.76 -15.17
N VAL A 107 7.21 0.14 -14.19
CA VAL A 107 8.10 0.05 -13.03
C VAL A 107 7.42 -0.82 -11.98
N LEU A 108 8.17 -1.75 -11.40
CA LEU A 108 7.75 -2.73 -10.42
C LEU A 108 8.34 -2.36 -9.05
N ILE A 109 7.48 -2.25 -8.05
CA ILE A 109 7.86 -1.99 -6.65
C ILE A 109 7.55 -3.25 -5.84
N ASP A 110 8.54 -3.86 -5.19
CA ASP A 110 8.31 -4.89 -4.15
C ASP A 110 7.71 -4.18 -2.92
N TYR A 111 6.38 -4.15 -2.83
CA TYR A 111 5.65 -3.14 -2.06
C TYR A 111 5.99 -3.17 -0.58
N ASP A 112 5.94 -4.34 0.06
CA ASP A 112 6.12 -4.45 1.51
C ASP A 112 7.55 -4.07 1.92
N ILE A 113 8.56 -4.55 1.18
CA ILE A 113 9.96 -4.30 1.52
C ILE A 113 10.35 -2.86 1.20
N ALA A 114 9.91 -2.34 0.04
CA ALA A 114 10.16 -0.95 -0.32
C ALA A 114 9.53 0.01 0.70
N LEU A 115 8.34 -0.31 1.22
CA LEU A 115 7.68 0.50 2.25
C LEU A 115 8.43 0.42 3.58
N GLU A 116 8.81 -0.77 4.00
CA GLU A 116 9.55 -1.01 5.25
C GLU A 116 10.90 -0.30 5.29
N LEU A 117 11.61 -0.28 4.16
CA LEU A 117 12.93 0.36 4.05
C LEU A 117 12.85 1.83 3.61
N GLY A 118 11.65 2.38 3.45
CA GLY A 118 11.44 3.78 3.11
C GLY A 118 11.79 4.17 1.66
N GLU A 119 11.96 3.19 0.76
CA GLU A 119 12.07 3.45 -0.69
C GLU A 119 10.74 3.92 -1.28
N ILE A 120 9.62 3.64 -0.61
CA ILE A 120 8.31 4.25 -0.89
C ILE A 120 7.64 4.69 0.42
N LYS A 121 6.70 5.62 0.28
CA LYS A 121 5.79 6.08 1.33
C LYS A 121 4.38 6.03 0.77
N ASN A 122 3.47 5.37 1.49
CA ASN A 122 2.06 5.37 1.16
C ASN A 122 1.32 6.37 2.07
N THR A 123 0.80 7.45 1.50
CA THR A 123 0.09 8.50 2.25
C THR A 123 -1.30 8.06 2.72
N ASN A 124 -1.80 6.93 2.22
CA ASN A 124 -3.10 6.35 2.57
C ASN A 124 -3.01 5.32 3.69
N ILE A 125 -1.83 5.15 4.31
CA ILE A 125 -1.67 4.36 5.54
C ILE A 125 -2.49 5.05 6.62
N LYS A 126 -3.51 4.35 7.15
CA LYS A 126 -4.19 4.80 8.35
C LYS A 126 -3.17 4.66 9.47
N ILE A 127 -2.98 5.73 10.25
CA ILE A 127 -2.15 5.69 11.45
C ILE A 127 -2.59 4.48 12.27
N THR A 128 -1.68 3.52 12.53
CA THR A 128 -2.02 2.34 13.32
C THR A 128 -2.38 2.76 14.74
N ARG A 129 -3.09 1.90 15.49
CA ARG A 129 -3.39 2.16 16.91
C ARG A 129 -2.13 2.52 17.71
N GLU A 130 -1.04 1.80 17.49
CA GLU A 130 0.24 2.02 18.16
C GLU A 130 0.86 3.35 17.75
N GLN A 131 0.82 3.70 16.46
CA GLN A 131 1.31 4.99 15.97
C GLN A 131 0.44 6.14 16.48
N ALA A 132 -0.86 5.95 16.62
CA ALA A 132 -1.78 6.93 17.18
C ALA A 132 -1.47 7.15 18.67
N ILE A 133 -1.22 6.08 19.43
CA ILE A 133 -0.77 6.15 20.83
C ILE A 133 0.60 6.85 20.92
N ALA A 134 1.55 6.50 20.06
CA ALA A 134 2.89 7.10 20.06
C ALA A 134 2.84 8.61 19.79
N LYS A 135 2.10 9.04 18.75
CA LYS A 135 1.89 10.45 18.44
C LYS A 135 1.18 11.19 19.58
N LEU A 136 0.22 10.55 20.25
CA LEU A 136 -0.49 11.16 21.38
C LEU A 136 0.42 11.32 22.61
N LYS A 137 1.36 10.39 22.83
CA LYS A 137 2.37 10.50 23.89
C LYS A 137 3.37 11.61 23.59
N GLU A 138 3.92 11.65 22.39
CA GLU A 138 4.83 12.72 21.94
C GLU A 138 4.16 14.10 22.06
N ALA A 139 2.92 14.25 21.62
CA ALA A 139 2.18 15.49 21.77
C ALA A 139 1.94 15.87 23.24
N LYS A 140 1.75 14.89 24.14
CA LYS A 140 1.63 15.15 25.58
C LYS A 140 2.94 15.68 26.15
N GLU A 141 4.07 15.10 25.76
CA GLU A 141 5.40 15.57 26.15
C GLU A 141 5.65 17.00 25.62
N LEU A 142 5.30 17.28 24.36
CA LEU A 142 5.42 18.64 23.79
C LEU A 142 4.54 19.67 24.51
N LEU A 143 3.34 19.26 24.97
CA LEU A 143 2.48 20.11 25.78
C LEU A 143 3.12 20.41 27.15
N ASP A 144 3.70 19.38 27.79
CA ASP A 144 4.37 19.51 29.08
C ASP A 144 5.66 20.35 28.99
N LEU A 145 6.29 20.37 27.82
CA LEU A 145 7.41 21.25 27.48
C LEU A 145 6.97 22.65 27.00
N GLU A 146 5.67 22.95 27.01
CA GLU A 146 5.09 24.22 26.55
C GLU A 146 5.40 24.57 25.08
N VAL A 147 5.72 23.56 24.26
CA VAL A 147 5.99 23.71 22.82
C VAL A 147 4.69 23.82 22.02
N ILE A 148 3.64 23.15 22.49
CA ILE A 148 2.28 23.23 21.94
C ILE A 148 1.29 23.66 23.00
N THR A 149 0.14 24.16 22.56
CA THR A 149 -0.96 24.56 23.44
C THR A 149 -1.86 23.39 23.81
N LEU A 150 -2.60 23.52 24.92
CA LEU A 150 -3.61 22.54 25.34
C LEU A 150 -4.68 22.31 24.26
N ALA A 151 -5.05 23.36 23.52
CA ALA A 151 -6.04 23.28 22.45
C ALA A 151 -5.54 22.42 21.28
N GLU A 152 -4.26 22.54 20.92
CA GLU A 152 -3.64 21.71 19.87
C GLU A 152 -3.57 20.24 20.30
N TYR A 153 -3.22 19.97 21.56
CA TYR A 153 -3.22 18.63 22.12
C TYR A 153 -4.61 17.97 22.10
N GLU A 154 -5.64 18.65 22.60
CA GLU A 154 -7.01 18.09 22.68
C GLU A 154 -7.63 17.89 21.29
N LYS A 155 -7.29 18.75 20.32
CA LYS A 155 -7.67 18.52 18.91
C LYS A 155 -7.06 17.22 18.40
N LEU A 156 -5.75 17.03 18.58
CA LEU A 156 -5.05 15.82 18.13
C LEU A 156 -5.60 14.56 18.83
N LYS A 157 -5.86 14.65 20.13
CA LYS A 157 -6.47 13.57 20.92
C LYS A 157 -7.84 13.17 20.38
N THR A 158 -8.68 14.15 20.03
CA THR A 158 -10.01 13.89 19.47
C THR A 158 -9.92 13.17 18.11
N GLU A 159 -8.98 13.57 17.24
CA GLU A 159 -8.75 12.93 15.94
C GLU A 159 -8.21 11.50 16.06
N LEU A 160 -7.32 11.26 17.04
CA LEU A 160 -6.65 9.97 17.21
C LEU A 160 -7.43 8.96 18.06
N THR A 161 -8.31 9.40 18.97
CA THR A 161 -9.07 8.50 19.86
C THR A 161 -9.88 7.42 19.12
N PRO A 162 -10.59 7.72 18.01
CA PRO A 162 -11.29 6.69 17.23
C PRO A 162 -10.35 5.63 16.64
N LEU A 163 -9.09 5.95 16.41
CA LEU A 163 -8.08 5.00 15.92
C LEU A 163 -7.51 4.12 17.05
N ILE A 164 -7.66 4.56 18.31
CA ILE A 164 -7.14 3.88 19.50
C ILE A 164 -8.18 2.94 20.13
N MET A 165 -9.46 3.31 20.05
CA MET A 165 -10.56 2.57 20.69
C MET A 165 -11.26 1.56 19.77
N ASN A 166 -10.91 1.52 18.48
CA ASN A 166 -11.37 0.50 17.53
C ASN A 166 -10.57 -0.80 17.62
#